data_AF-A0A7C0ZI13-F1
#
_entry.id   AF-A0A7C0ZI13-F1
#
_cell.length_a   1.000
_cell.length_b   1.000
_cell.length_c   1.000
_cell.angle_alpha   90.00
_cell.angle_beta   90.00
_cell.angle_gamma   90.00
#
_symmetry.space_group_name_H-M   'P 1'
#
loop_
_entity.id
_entity.type
_entity.pdbx_description
1 polymer ?
#
loop_
_entity_poly.entity_id
_entity_poly.type
_entity_poly.pdbx_seq_one_letter_code
_entity_poly.pdbx_strand_id
1 'polypeptide(L)'
;MEELLHISPLFPPVVGGIEKDGPAARAGIEEGDSIIEINGKKVQTWDEMRNIILSSPGESLKVVWKSGKGGIKTGIVVPEETKTMQGDSTVTVGMIGIMTPYRIRHVGLGLTFKLSWYQFEDTALKIFKVFGMLIKRKVSPRELGGPIAIVYLTGRSLKWGVKNLIYFIAFITINLGIVNLIPIPPLDGAHALLGIIEMITRKKPGERSLKILENIGFFVLIFLFLFITFNDLFRFFTGKMR
;
A
#
# COMPACT_ATOMS: atom_id res chain seq x y z
N MET A 1 -30.33 -11.16 5.29
CA MET A 1 -30.73 -12.51 5.74
C MET A 1 -29.52 -13.46 5.76
N GLU A 2 -28.33 -12.95 6.12
CA GLU A 2 -27.07 -13.72 6.25
C GLU A 2 -26.49 -13.62 7.68
N GLU A 3 -27.31 -13.19 8.65
CA GLU A 3 -26.86 -12.83 10.01
C GLU A 3 -27.20 -13.90 11.07
N LEU A 4 -27.54 -15.13 10.67
CA LEU A 4 -28.09 -16.14 11.59
C LEU A 4 -27.35 -17.48 11.63
N LEU A 5 -26.19 -17.59 10.98
CA LEU A 5 -25.27 -18.72 11.14
C LEU A 5 -23.84 -18.17 11.18
N HIS A 6 -23.14 -18.35 12.30
CA HIS A 6 -21.70 -18.07 12.45
C HIS A 6 -20.82 -19.01 11.61
N ILE A 7 -21.22 -19.31 10.38
CA ILE A 7 -20.46 -20.12 9.44
C ILE A 7 -19.85 -19.13 8.45
N SER A 8 -18.76 -18.48 8.85
CA SER A 8 -17.87 -17.85 7.87
C SER A 8 -17.46 -18.94 6.86
N PRO A 9 -17.52 -18.68 5.54
CA PRO A 9 -17.12 -19.68 4.56
C PRO A 9 -15.69 -20.14 4.90
N LEU A 10 -15.50 -21.46 5.07
CA LEU A 10 -14.18 -22.06 5.25
C LEU A 10 -13.37 -21.81 3.97
N PHE A 11 -12.69 -20.67 3.90
CA PHE A 11 -11.70 -20.42 2.88
C PHE A 11 -10.48 -21.27 3.22
N PRO A 12 -10.13 -22.28 2.42
CA PRO A 12 -9.00 -23.15 2.74
C PRO A 12 -7.69 -22.34 2.66
N PRO A 13 -6.68 -22.68 3.49
CA PRO A 13 -5.39 -21.98 3.56
C PRO A 13 -4.46 -22.34 2.37
N VAL A 14 -4.98 -22.21 1.15
CA VAL A 14 -4.27 -22.50 -0.10
C VAL A 14 -3.60 -21.24 -0.63
N VAL A 15 -2.31 -21.33 -0.93
CA VAL A 15 -1.51 -20.27 -1.52
C VAL A 15 -1.89 -20.12 -2.99
N GLY A 16 -2.47 -18.98 -3.36
CA GLY A 16 -2.85 -18.67 -4.74
C GLY A 16 -1.90 -17.73 -5.47
N GLY A 17 -0.89 -17.22 -4.78
CA GLY A 17 0.18 -16.41 -5.34
C GLY A 17 1.26 -16.21 -4.30
N ILE A 18 2.50 -16.03 -4.75
CA ILE A 18 3.65 -15.89 -3.88
C ILE A 18 4.54 -14.73 -4.30
N GLU A 19 4.96 -13.95 -3.31
CA GLU A 19 5.90 -12.86 -3.49
C GLU A 19 7.29 -13.45 -3.77
N LYS A 20 7.84 -13.11 -4.94
CA LYS A 20 9.21 -13.50 -5.30
C LYS A 20 10.19 -12.98 -4.25
N ASP A 21 11.07 -13.85 -3.78
CA ASP A 21 12.07 -13.60 -2.74
C ASP A 21 11.49 -13.31 -1.32
N GLY A 22 10.17 -13.39 -1.12
CA GLY A 22 9.52 -13.17 0.19
C GLY A 22 9.75 -14.32 1.19
N PRO A 23 9.39 -14.15 2.49
CA PRO A 23 9.64 -15.16 3.52
C PRO A 23 9.11 -16.56 3.19
N ALA A 24 7.90 -16.66 2.65
CA ALA A 24 7.32 -17.95 2.25
C ALA A 24 8.10 -18.58 1.09
N ALA A 25 8.50 -17.79 0.09
CA ALA A 25 9.27 -18.27 -1.06
C ALA A 25 10.66 -18.78 -0.64
N ARG A 26 11.33 -18.06 0.28
CA ARG A 26 12.62 -18.48 0.84
C ARG A 26 12.53 -19.78 1.64
N ALA A 27 11.37 -20.06 2.24
CA ALA A 27 11.11 -21.33 2.91
C ALA A 27 10.71 -22.48 1.95
N GLY A 28 10.59 -22.20 0.65
CA GLY A 28 10.24 -23.19 -0.38
C GLY A 28 8.74 -23.50 -0.50
N ILE A 29 7.89 -22.59 -0.01
CA ILE A 29 6.44 -22.61 -0.28
C ILE A 29 6.24 -22.16 -1.73
N GLU A 30 5.31 -22.80 -2.43
CA GLU A 30 4.96 -22.50 -3.82
C GLU A 30 3.46 -22.20 -3.98
N GLU A 31 3.08 -21.63 -5.12
CA GLU A 31 1.67 -21.51 -5.50
C GLU A 31 1.02 -22.91 -5.60
N GLY A 32 -0.18 -23.05 -5.04
CA GLY A 32 -0.90 -24.31 -4.92
C GLY A 32 -0.64 -25.09 -3.62
N ASP A 33 0.34 -24.68 -2.81
CA ASP A 33 0.57 -25.27 -1.49
C ASP A 33 -0.54 -24.90 -0.50
N SER A 34 -0.82 -25.80 0.46
CA SER A 34 -1.82 -25.58 1.50
C SER A 34 -1.17 -25.62 2.89
N ILE A 35 -1.24 -24.51 3.63
CA ILE A 35 -0.67 -24.43 4.98
C ILE A 35 -1.62 -25.11 5.97
N ILE A 36 -1.15 -26.17 6.61
CA ILE A 36 -1.98 -27.03 7.47
C ILE A 36 -1.66 -26.88 8.96
N GLU A 37 -0.48 -26.36 9.31
CA GLU A 37 -0.06 -26.17 10.69
C GLU A 37 0.92 -25.00 10.83
N ILE A 38 0.81 -24.23 11.91
CA ILE A 38 1.77 -23.21 12.32
C ILE A 38 2.07 -23.40 13.80
N ASN A 39 3.34 -23.58 14.16
CA ASN A 39 3.81 -23.79 15.54
C ASN A 39 3.07 -24.92 16.29
N GLY A 40 2.79 -26.05 15.65
CA GLY A 40 2.06 -27.16 16.26
C GLY A 40 0.53 -26.99 16.28
N LYS A 41 0.02 -25.80 15.94
CA LYS A 41 -1.41 -25.51 15.88
C LYS A 41 -1.92 -25.78 14.47
N LYS A 42 -2.88 -26.71 14.32
CA LYS A 42 -3.56 -26.97 13.06
C LYS A 42 -4.32 -25.73 12.60
N VAL A 43 -4.26 -25.47 11.30
CA VAL A 43 -4.90 -24.33 10.65
C VAL A 43 -5.85 -24.87 9.59
N GLN A 44 -7.12 -24.52 9.68
CA GLN A 44 -8.16 -25.03 8.76
C GLN A 44 -8.64 -23.97 7.77
N THR A 45 -8.48 -22.69 8.12
CA THR A 45 -8.92 -21.58 7.30
C THR A 45 -7.78 -20.61 6.98
N TRP A 46 -7.93 -19.91 5.86
CA TRP A 46 -7.07 -18.81 5.46
C TRP A 46 -7.05 -17.71 6.53
N ASP A 47 -8.19 -17.41 7.16
CA ASP A 47 -8.27 -16.36 8.17
C ASP A 47 -7.55 -16.75 9.47
N GLU A 48 -7.67 -18.01 9.92
CA GLU A 48 -6.86 -18.52 11.04
C GLU A 48 -5.36 -18.40 10.75
N MET A 49 -4.94 -18.88 9.58
CA MET A 49 -3.56 -18.79 9.10
C MET A 49 -3.07 -17.35 9.11
N ARG A 50 -3.84 -16.47 8.48
CA ARG A 50 -3.56 -15.05 8.32
C ARG A 50 -3.44 -14.35 9.67
N ASN A 51 -4.35 -14.61 10.60
CA ASN A 51 -4.33 -13.99 11.92
C ASN A 51 -3.07 -14.36 12.69
N ILE A 52 -2.64 -15.63 12.65
CA ILE A 52 -1.39 -16.08 13.28
C ILE A 52 -0.18 -15.38 12.65
N ILE A 53 -0.12 -15.30 11.32
CA ILE A 53 1.00 -14.66 10.63
C ILE A 53 1.05 -13.15 10.92
N LEU A 54 -0.09 -12.45 10.83
CA LEU A 54 -0.18 -11.02 11.07
C LEU A 54 0.21 -10.65 12.50
N SER A 55 -0.10 -11.50 13.49
CA SER A 55 0.24 -11.26 14.90
C SER A 55 1.67 -11.64 15.29
N SER A 56 2.48 -12.15 14.35
CA SER A 56 3.82 -12.68 14.64
C SER A 56 4.94 -11.95 13.85
N PRO A 57 4.98 -10.60 13.81
CA PRO A 57 6.02 -9.85 13.10
C PRO A 57 7.40 -10.17 13.68
N GLY A 58 8.35 -10.58 12.82
CA GLY A 58 9.73 -10.88 13.21
C GLY A 58 9.93 -12.21 13.96
N GLU A 59 8.86 -12.93 14.30
CA GLU A 59 8.94 -14.19 15.04
C GLU A 59 9.17 -15.38 14.09
N SER A 60 9.98 -16.35 14.51
CA SER A 60 10.21 -17.56 13.72
C SER A 60 9.01 -18.52 13.86
N LEU A 61 8.29 -18.73 12.76
CA LEU A 61 7.17 -19.66 12.70
C LEU A 61 7.59 -20.98 12.06
N LYS A 62 7.36 -22.09 12.75
CA LYS A 62 7.46 -23.43 12.16
C LYS A 62 6.17 -23.71 11.40
N VAL A 63 6.27 -23.73 10.08
CA VAL A 63 5.13 -23.94 9.18
C VAL A 63 5.18 -25.36 8.62
N VAL A 64 4.03 -26.02 8.57
CA VAL A 64 3.84 -27.30 7.87
C VAL A 64 2.81 -27.08 6.76
N TRP A 65 3.14 -27.52 5.55
CA TRP A 65 2.25 -27.38 4.41
C TRP A 65 2.20 -28.64 3.58
N LYS A 66 1.03 -28.87 2.98
CA LYS A 66 0.83 -29.89 1.95
C LYS A 66 1.22 -29.27 0.61
N SER A 67 2.18 -29.88 -0.06
CA SER A 67 2.65 -29.40 -1.37
C SER A 67 1.58 -29.63 -2.43
N GLY A 68 1.37 -28.66 -3.32
CA GLY A 68 0.44 -28.77 -4.44
C GLY A 68 0.77 -29.93 -5.40
N LYS A 69 2.04 -30.36 -5.40
CA LYS A 69 2.56 -31.53 -6.14
C LYS A 69 2.49 -32.84 -5.35
N GLY A 70 1.92 -32.81 -4.14
CA GLY A 70 1.89 -33.92 -3.19
C GLY A 70 3.01 -33.85 -2.14
N GLY A 71 2.82 -34.60 -1.05
CA GLY A 71 3.72 -34.63 0.10
C GLY A 71 3.45 -33.56 1.15
N ILE A 72 4.07 -33.72 2.33
CA ILE A 72 4.04 -32.75 3.43
C ILE A 72 5.46 -32.22 3.60
N LYS A 73 5.60 -30.90 3.68
CA LYS A 73 6.86 -30.21 3.92
C LYS A 73 6.76 -29.40 5.21
N THR A 74 7.92 -29.11 5.80
CA THR A 74 8.02 -28.23 6.97
C THR A 74 9.23 -27.30 6.81
N GLY A 75 9.13 -26.11 7.37
CA GLY A 75 10.15 -25.07 7.27
C GLY A 75 9.91 -23.96 8.27
N ILE A 76 10.94 -23.14 8.48
CA ILE A 76 10.85 -21.93 9.29
C ILE A 76 10.55 -20.75 8.37
N VAL A 77 9.50 -20.00 8.70
CA VAL A 77 9.12 -18.77 8.02
C VAL A 77 9.18 -17.64 9.04
N VAL A 78 9.89 -16.57 8.73
CA VAL A 78 9.95 -15.38 9.59
C VAL A 78 9.15 -14.27 8.91
N PRO A 79 7.95 -13.92 9.41
CA PRO A 79 7.15 -12.84 8.84
C PRO A 79 7.91 -11.51 8.91
N GLU A 80 7.97 -10.82 7.77
CA GLU A 80 8.57 -9.49 7.70
C GLU A 80 7.63 -8.46 8.33
N GLU A 81 8.19 -7.59 9.17
CA GLU A 81 7.43 -6.53 9.80
C GLU A 81 6.96 -5.52 8.76
N THR A 82 5.65 -5.32 8.67
CA THR A 82 5.02 -4.36 7.79
C THR A 82 4.08 -3.47 8.59
N LYS A 83 4.14 -2.17 8.38
CA LYS A 83 3.15 -1.24 8.96
C LYS A 83 1.93 -1.17 8.07
N THR A 84 0.77 -1.44 8.63
CA THR A 84 -0.52 -1.35 7.93
C THR A 84 -1.48 -0.44 8.68
N MET A 85 -2.46 0.10 7.95
CA MET A 85 -3.52 0.91 8.54
C MET A 85 -4.62 0.00 9.09
N GLN A 86 -4.94 0.14 10.38
CA GLN A 86 -6.10 -0.48 11.00
C GLN A 86 -6.98 0.60 11.63
N GLY A 87 -8.15 0.81 11.03
CA GLY A 87 -9.05 1.90 11.41
C GLY A 87 -8.36 3.26 11.28
N ASP A 88 -8.10 3.87 12.43
CA ASP A 88 -7.56 5.21 12.55
C ASP A 88 -6.11 5.26 13.07
N SER A 89 -5.42 4.11 13.08
CA SER A 89 -4.06 3.96 13.60
C SER A 89 -3.21 3.04 12.74
N THR A 90 -1.89 3.20 12.83
CA THR A 90 -0.92 2.33 12.16
C THR A 90 -0.54 1.20 13.12
N VAL A 91 -0.64 -0.05 12.66
CA VAL A 91 -0.25 -1.25 13.42
C VAL A 91 0.85 -2.00 12.66
N THR A 92 1.79 -2.58 13.41
CA THR A 92 2.83 -3.44 12.86
C THR A 92 2.30 -4.86 12.77
N VAL A 93 2.38 -5.47 11.58
CA VAL A 93 1.92 -6.84 11.33
C VAL A 93 3.00 -7.65 10.62
N GLY A 94 2.98 -8.96 10.79
CA GLY A 94 3.84 -9.89 10.06
C GLY A 94 3.28 -10.22 8.67
N MET A 95 4.14 -10.22 7.65
CA MET A 95 3.77 -10.63 6.29
C MET A 95 4.77 -11.67 5.77
N ILE A 96 4.27 -12.75 5.15
CA ILE A 96 5.14 -13.79 4.55
C ILE A 96 5.10 -13.82 3.02
N GLY A 97 4.39 -12.88 2.39
CA GLY A 97 4.33 -12.76 0.93
C GLY A 97 3.48 -13.84 0.25
N ILE A 98 2.35 -14.25 0.84
CA ILE A 98 1.38 -15.15 0.19
C ILE A 98 0.06 -14.43 -0.09
N MET A 99 -0.61 -14.84 -1.16
CA MET A 99 -1.86 -14.25 -1.63
C MET A 99 -2.94 -15.32 -1.71
N THR A 100 -4.20 -14.93 -1.47
CA THR A 100 -5.35 -15.81 -1.70
C THR A 100 -5.49 -16.12 -3.18
N PRO A 101 -5.96 -17.33 -3.56
CA PRO A 101 -6.30 -17.64 -4.94
C PRO A 101 -7.37 -16.69 -5.45
N TYR A 102 -7.08 -16.02 -6.55
CA TYR A 102 -8.03 -15.17 -7.25
C TYR A 102 -8.42 -15.81 -8.58
N ARG A 103 -9.71 -15.70 -8.93
CA ARG A 103 -10.18 -16.07 -10.27
C ARG A 103 -10.33 -14.80 -11.09
N ILE A 104 -9.60 -14.72 -12.20
CA ILE A 104 -9.77 -13.63 -13.15
C ILE A 104 -11.10 -13.86 -13.88
N ARG A 105 -12.05 -12.95 -13.68
CA ARG A 105 -13.30 -12.91 -14.45
C ARG A 105 -13.22 -11.76 -15.44
N HIS A 106 -13.27 -12.08 -16.73
CA HIS A 106 -13.45 -11.06 -17.76
C HIS A 106 -14.87 -10.50 -17.67
N VAL A 107 -14.97 -9.18 -17.63
CA VAL A 107 -16.24 -8.46 -17.57
C VAL A 107 -16.35 -7.54 -18.79
N GLY A 108 -17.60 -7.21 -19.17
CA GLY A 108 -17.84 -6.28 -20.28
C GLY A 108 -17.39 -4.85 -19.96
N LEU A 109 -17.16 -4.05 -21.01
CA LEU A 109 -16.60 -2.68 -20.90
C LEU A 109 -17.34 -1.79 -19.89
N GLY A 110 -18.68 -1.81 -19.86
CA GLY A 110 -19.46 -0.98 -18.94
C GLY A 110 -19.18 -1.30 -17.46
N LEU A 111 -19.06 -2.59 -17.12
CA LEU A 111 -18.70 -2.99 -15.76
C LEU A 111 -17.23 -2.70 -15.47
N THR A 112 -16.33 -2.84 -16.45
CA THR A 112 -14.92 -2.45 -16.30
C THR A 112 -14.79 -0.98 -15.91
N PHE A 113 -15.46 -0.06 -16.62
CA PHE A 113 -15.42 1.37 -16.26
C PHE A 113 -15.96 1.63 -14.86
N LYS A 114 -17.09 1.00 -14.49
CA LYS A 114 -17.67 1.16 -13.14
C LYS A 114 -16.72 0.66 -12.05
N LEU A 115 -16.08 -0.49 -12.24
CA LEU A 115 -15.10 -1.04 -11.30
C LEU A 115 -13.84 -0.17 -11.22
N SER A 116 -13.34 0.33 -12.36
CA SER A 116 -12.20 1.26 -12.39
C SER A 116 -12.51 2.57 -11.69
N TRP A 117 -13.72 3.11 -11.85
CA TRP A 117 -14.16 4.32 -11.14
C TRP A 117 -14.22 4.10 -9.63
N TYR A 118 -14.82 2.98 -9.20
CA TYR A 118 -14.85 2.60 -7.79
C TYR A 118 -13.43 2.45 -7.22
N GLN A 119 -12.53 1.79 -7.95
CA GLN A 119 -11.14 1.64 -7.53
C GLN A 119 -10.42 2.98 -7.44
N PHE A 120 -10.65 3.89 -8.38
CA PHE A 120 -10.11 5.25 -8.35
C PHE A 120 -10.61 6.02 -7.12
N GLU A 121 -11.92 6.01 -6.86
CA GLU A 121 -12.54 6.66 -5.71
C GLU A 121 -11.99 6.12 -4.39
N ASP A 122 -11.97 4.79 -4.22
CA ASP A 122 -11.41 4.13 -3.04
C ASP A 122 -9.94 4.50 -2.81
N THR A 123 -9.15 4.51 -3.89
CA THR A 123 -7.73 4.89 -3.83
C THR A 123 -7.58 6.36 -3.44
N ALA A 124 -8.37 7.27 -4.04
CA ALA A 124 -8.33 8.69 -3.76
C ALA A 124 -8.73 9.00 -2.30
N LEU A 125 -9.82 8.40 -1.81
CA LEU A 125 -10.28 8.57 -0.43
C LEU A 125 -9.25 8.07 0.59
N LYS A 126 -8.57 6.95 0.31
CA LYS A 126 -7.46 6.46 1.15
C LYS A 126 -6.31 7.45 1.21
N ILE A 127 -5.95 8.07 0.09
CA ILE A 127 -4.89 9.09 0.03
C ILE A 127 -5.29 10.30 0.89
N PHE A 128 -6.51 10.83 0.74
CA PHE A 128 -7.00 11.93 1.59
C PHE A 128 -7.02 11.55 3.08
N LYS A 129 -7.39 10.31 3.42
CA LYS A 129 -7.37 9.81 4.80
C LYS A 129 -5.95 9.85 5.38
N VAL A 130 -4.94 9.41 4.63
CA VAL A 130 -3.53 9.48 5.05
C VAL A 130 -3.09 10.93 5.26
N PHE A 131 -3.46 11.85 4.35
CA PHE A 131 -3.18 13.29 4.54
C PHE A 131 -3.80 13.83 5.83
N GLY A 132 -5.07 13.52 6.11
CA GLY A 132 -5.72 13.92 7.36
C GLY A 132 -5.03 13.36 8.61
N MET A 133 -4.49 12.14 8.52
CA MET A 133 -3.73 11.52 9.62
C MET A 133 -2.35 12.14 9.84
N LEU A 134 -1.67 12.59 8.78
CA LEU A 134 -0.41 13.33 8.90
C LEU A 134 -0.62 14.64 9.68
N ILE A 135 -1.70 15.37 9.35
CA ILE A 135 -2.07 16.61 10.06
C ILE A 135 -2.39 16.31 11.54
N LYS A 136 -3.10 15.21 11.81
CA LYS A 136 -3.40 14.74 13.17
C LYS A 136 -2.22 14.04 13.86
N ARG A 137 -1.03 13.98 13.24
CA ARG A 137 0.18 13.30 13.73
C ARG A 137 -0.02 11.81 14.08
N LYS A 138 -1.02 11.16 13.50
CA LYS A 138 -1.27 9.70 13.65
C LYS A 138 -0.34 8.86 12.78
N VAL A 139 0.21 9.46 11.73
CA VAL A 139 1.21 8.86 10.83
C VAL A 139 2.46 9.74 10.90
N SER A 140 3.63 9.11 10.98
CA SER A 140 4.90 9.83 10.98
C SER A 140 5.25 10.29 9.57
N PRO A 141 5.69 11.55 9.36
CA PRO A 141 6.20 12.00 8.06
C PRO A 141 7.37 11.18 7.52
N ARG A 142 8.08 10.43 8.38
CA ARG A 142 9.17 9.52 7.98
C ARG A 142 8.68 8.28 7.25
N GLU A 143 7.38 8.00 7.30
CA GLU A 143 6.75 6.88 6.59
C GLU A 143 6.40 7.26 5.14
N LEU A 144 6.44 8.54 4.79
CA LEU A 144 6.29 8.99 3.41
C LEU A 144 7.50 8.56 2.59
N GLY A 145 7.23 7.91 1.45
CA GLY A 145 8.25 7.58 0.47
C GLY A 145 8.52 8.77 -0.46
N GLY A 146 9.80 9.09 -0.65
CA GLY A 146 10.26 10.08 -1.62
C GLY A 146 10.67 9.46 -2.97
N PRO A 147 11.47 10.18 -3.77
CA PRO A 147 11.90 9.74 -5.09
C PRO A 147 12.66 8.41 -5.07
N ILE A 148 13.49 8.18 -4.05
CA ILE A 148 14.29 6.96 -3.96
C ILE A 148 13.38 5.78 -3.62
N ALA A 149 12.41 5.95 -2.71
CA ALA A 149 11.40 4.94 -2.43
C ALA A 149 10.57 4.62 -3.69
N ILE A 150 10.21 5.61 -4.50
CA ILE A 150 9.50 5.39 -5.77
C ILE A 150 10.32 4.53 -6.72
N VAL A 151 11.62 4.82 -6.90
CA VAL A 151 12.51 4.02 -7.75
C VAL A 151 12.61 2.57 -7.23
N TYR A 152 12.79 2.40 -5.92
CA TYR A 152 12.85 1.08 -5.28
C TYR A 152 11.56 0.27 -5.48
N LEU A 153 10.41 0.88 -5.19
CA LEU A 153 9.09 0.25 -5.30
C LEU A 153 8.71 -0.03 -6.75
N THR A 154 9.17 0.78 -7.70
CA THR A 154 9.03 0.52 -9.14
C THR A 154 9.74 -0.77 -9.52
N GLY A 155 10.99 -0.94 -9.08
CA GLY A 155 11.78 -2.15 -9.31
C GLY A 155 11.12 -3.39 -8.69
N ARG A 156 10.60 -3.28 -7.45
CA ARG A 156 9.88 -4.38 -6.78
C ARG A 156 8.57 -4.73 -7.50
N SER A 157 7.81 -3.72 -7.92
CA SER A 157 6.56 -3.92 -8.67
C SER A 157 6.80 -4.63 -10.00
N LEU A 158 7.89 -4.31 -10.70
CA LEU A 158 8.28 -5.00 -11.92
C LEU A 158 8.67 -6.47 -11.66
N LYS A 159 9.36 -6.77 -10.55
CA LYS A 159 9.66 -8.17 -10.16
C LYS A 159 8.39 -8.99 -9.93
N TRP A 160 7.30 -8.36 -9.50
CA TRP A 160 5.99 -8.99 -9.36
C TRP A 160 5.19 -9.02 -10.66
N GLY A 161 5.74 -8.50 -11.75
CA GLY A 161 5.16 -8.55 -13.09
C GLY A 161 4.60 -7.22 -13.58
N VAL A 162 4.48 -7.09 -14.90
CA VAL A 162 4.09 -5.84 -15.58
C VAL A 162 2.71 -5.33 -15.14
N LYS A 163 1.78 -6.23 -14.77
CA LYS A 163 0.47 -5.83 -14.24
C LYS A 163 0.61 -5.02 -12.94
N ASN A 164 1.48 -5.46 -12.02
CA ASN A 164 1.74 -4.76 -10.77
C ASN A 164 2.43 -3.42 -11.01
N LEU A 165 3.34 -3.35 -11.98
CA LEU A 165 3.95 -2.09 -12.40
C LEU A 165 2.89 -1.09 -12.91
N ILE A 166 1.93 -1.53 -13.73
CA ILE A 166 0.84 -0.67 -14.21
C ILE A 166 0.00 -0.14 -13.03
N TYR A 167 -0.37 -1.00 -12.08
CA TYR A 167 -1.08 -0.58 -10.87
C TYR A 167 -0.27 0.43 -10.04
N PHE A 168 1.04 0.20 -9.90
CA PHE A 168 1.91 1.10 -9.16
C PHE A 168 2.02 2.47 -9.84
N ILE A 169 2.18 2.51 -11.17
CA ILE A 169 2.19 3.77 -11.94
C ILE A 169 0.85 4.49 -11.77
N ALA A 170 -0.28 3.78 -11.92
CA ALA A 170 -1.60 4.36 -11.71
C ALA A 170 -1.77 4.95 -10.30
N PHE A 171 -1.30 4.23 -9.27
CA PHE A 171 -1.30 4.71 -7.90
C PHE A 171 -0.48 6.01 -7.75
N ILE A 172 0.74 6.07 -8.30
CA ILE A 172 1.57 7.29 -8.25
C ILE A 172 0.92 8.44 -9.03
N THR A 173 0.31 8.18 -10.18
CA THR A 173 -0.41 9.19 -10.97
C THR A 173 -1.58 9.79 -10.19
N ILE A 174 -2.39 8.96 -9.53
CA ILE A 174 -3.49 9.43 -8.67
C ILE A 174 -2.95 10.28 -7.51
N ASN A 175 -1.88 9.83 -6.85
CA ASN A 175 -1.24 10.58 -5.77
C ASN A 175 -0.73 11.95 -6.25
N LEU A 176 -0.01 12.00 -7.36
CA LEU A 176 0.50 13.25 -7.93
C LEU A 176 -0.65 14.19 -8.32
N GLY A 177 -1.71 13.65 -8.90
CA GLY A 177 -2.93 14.41 -9.20
C GLY A 177 -3.57 15.02 -7.95
N ILE A 178 -3.74 14.24 -6.88
CA ILE A 178 -4.31 14.71 -5.61
C ILE A 178 -3.41 15.75 -4.95
N VAL A 179 -2.10 15.51 -4.91
CA VAL A 179 -1.14 16.48 -4.36
C VAL A 179 -1.19 17.77 -5.16
N ASN A 180 -1.24 17.72 -6.48
CA ASN A 180 -1.32 18.92 -7.33
C ASN A 180 -2.62 19.71 -7.13
N LEU A 181 -3.69 19.11 -6.60
CA LEU A 181 -4.93 19.82 -6.25
C LEU A 181 -4.85 20.56 -4.91
N ILE A 182 -3.79 20.38 -4.12
CA ILE A 182 -3.61 21.11 -2.86
C ILE A 182 -3.44 22.60 -3.17
N PRO A 183 -4.15 23.51 -2.47
CA PRO A 183 -4.14 24.95 -2.74
C PRO A 183 -2.89 25.63 -2.17
N ILE A 184 -1.70 25.14 -2.53
CA ILE A 184 -0.40 25.65 -2.09
C ILE A 184 0.46 25.87 -3.34
N PRO A 185 0.87 27.12 -3.66
CA PRO A 185 1.82 27.35 -4.74
C PRO A 185 3.11 26.57 -4.53
N PRO A 186 3.83 26.17 -5.59
CA PRO A 186 3.55 26.31 -7.02
C PRO A 186 2.56 25.28 -7.61
N LEU A 187 1.81 24.54 -6.78
CA LEU A 187 0.91 23.49 -7.29
C LEU A 187 -0.29 24.09 -8.02
N ASP A 188 -0.82 23.35 -9.01
CA ASP A 188 -1.93 23.78 -9.87
C ASP A 188 -3.20 24.14 -9.07
N GLY A 189 -3.43 23.47 -7.94
CA GLY A 189 -4.55 23.73 -7.04
C GLY A 189 -4.57 25.14 -6.47
N ALA A 190 -3.40 25.78 -6.33
CA ALA A 190 -3.34 27.19 -5.93
C ALA A 190 -3.86 28.10 -7.03
N HIS A 191 -3.49 27.86 -8.28
CA HIS A 191 -4.00 28.64 -9.42
C HIS A 191 -5.50 28.41 -9.63
N ALA A 192 -5.98 27.17 -9.44
CA ALA A 192 -7.40 26.87 -9.46
C ALA A 192 -8.17 27.65 -8.37
N LEU A 193 -7.64 27.67 -7.13
CA LEU A 193 -8.24 28.43 -6.04
C LEU A 193 -8.25 29.94 -6.32
N LEU A 194 -7.16 30.48 -6.85
CA LEU A 194 -7.07 31.89 -7.23
C LEU A 194 -8.08 32.25 -8.33
N GLY A 195 -8.26 31.38 -9.33
CA GLY A 195 -9.27 31.55 -10.37
C GLY A 195 -10.70 31.54 -9.80
N ILE A 196 -10.99 30.68 -8.82
CA ILE A 196 -12.27 30.67 -8.10
C ILE A 196 -12.46 31.97 -7.32
N ILE A 197 -11.43 32.44 -6.61
CA ILE A 197 -11.47 33.71 -5.86
C ILE A 197 -11.67 34.89 -6.81
N GLU A 198 -10.98 34.92 -7.95
CA GLU A 198 -11.16 35.96 -8.98
C GLU A 198 -12.57 35.92 -9.57
N MET A 199 -13.12 34.73 -9.83
CA MET A 199 -14.48 34.57 -10.34
C MET A 199 -15.53 35.13 -9.36
N ILE A 200 -15.36 34.90 -8.06
CA ILE A 200 -16.27 35.37 -7.01
C ILE A 200 -16.08 36.88 -6.76
N THR A 201 -14.85 37.34 -6.62
CA THR A 201 -14.53 38.72 -6.22
C THR A 201 -14.48 39.70 -7.39
N ARG A 202 -14.39 39.18 -8.63
CA ARG A 202 -14.11 39.92 -9.87
C ARG A 202 -12.86 40.81 -9.81
N LYS A 203 -11.94 40.50 -8.89
CA LYS A 203 -10.70 41.26 -8.67
C LYS A 203 -9.50 40.34 -8.81
N LYS A 204 -8.50 40.79 -9.56
CA LYS A 204 -7.22 40.10 -9.66
C LYS A 204 -6.44 40.23 -8.35
N PRO A 205 -5.91 39.13 -7.78
CA PRO A 205 -5.04 39.20 -6.62
C PRO A 205 -3.77 39.99 -6.96
N GLY A 206 -3.23 40.72 -5.98
CA GLY A 206 -2.05 41.55 -6.19
C GLY A 206 -0.81 40.73 -6.54
N GLU A 207 -0.15 41.06 -7.65
CA GLU A 207 1.00 40.30 -8.18
C GLU A 207 2.17 40.18 -7.19
N ARG A 208 2.41 41.20 -6.36
CA ARG A 208 3.50 41.17 -5.38
C ARG A 208 3.26 40.12 -4.29
N SER A 209 2.05 40.06 -3.75
CA SER A 209 1.68 39.09 -2.72
C SER A 209 1.67 37.67 -3.25
N LEU A 210 1.21 37.49 -4.50
CA LEU A 210 1.25 36.20 -5.19
C LEU A 210 2.68 35.69 -5.37
N LYS A 211 3.60 36.52 -5.89
CA LYS A 211 5.01 36.15 -6.05
C LYS A 211 5.68 35.76 -4.73
N ILE A 212 5.36 36.46 -3.64
CA ILE A 212 5.86 36.11 -2.31
C ILE A 212 5.31 34.74 -1.88
N LEU A 213 4.01 34.51 -2.03
CA LEU A 213 3.37 33.25 -1.69
C LEU A 213 3.91 32.07 -2.53
N GLU A 214 4.12 32.29 -3.83
CA GLU A 214 4.75 31.35 -4.77
C GLU A 214 6.17 31.00 -4.34
N ASN A 215 6.99 32.00 -4.04
CA ASN A 215 8.36 31.77 -3.58
C ASN A 215 8.38 31.00 -2.26
N ILE A 216 7.56 31.39 -1.27
CA ILE A 216 7.46 30.69 0.00
C ILE A 216 7.05 29.23 -0.23
N GLY A 217 5.99 29.01 -1.02
CA GLY A 217 5.50 27.68 -1.35
C GLY A 217 6.56 26.82 -2.04
N PHE A 218 7.28 27.40 -3.02
CA PHE A 218 8.38 26.74 -3.72
C PHE A 218 9.52 26.35 -2.77
N PHE A 219 9.94 27.25 -1.88
CA PHE A 219 10.96 26.96 -0.87
C PHE A 219 10.52 25.86 0.09
N VAL A 220 9.27 25.88 0.54
CA VAL A 220 8.69 24.82 1.39
C VAL A 220 8.69 23.47 0.67
N LEU A 221 8.29 23.44 -0.61
CA LEU A 221 8.30 22.21 -1.40
C LEU A 221 9.72 21.66 -1.62
N ILE A 222 10.69 22.51 -1.96
CA ILE A 222 12.09 22.09 -2.09
C ILE A 222 12.60 21.54 -0.76
N PHE A 223 12.34 22.24 0.34
CA PHE A 223 12.75 21.78 1.67
C PHE A 223 12.13 20.41 1.99
N LEU A 224 10.84 20.24 1.74
CA LEU A 224 10.15 18.96 1.96
C LEU A 224 10.71 17.86 1.05
N PHE A 225 10.95 18.15 -0.23
CA PHE A 225 11.55 17.22 -1.18
C PHE A 225 12.93 16.74 -0.71
N LEU A 226 13.80 17.67 -0.30
CA LEU A 226 15.13 17.34 0.22
C LEU A 226 15.03 16.56 1.53
N PHE A 227 14.13 16.94 2.43
CA PHE A 227 13.91 16.25 3.70
C PHE A 227 13.45 14.80 3.49
N ILE A 228 12.45 14.57 2.63
CA ILE A 228 11.96 13.22 2.34
C ILE A 228 13.03 12.41 1.61
N THR A 229 13.75 13.00 0.65
CA THR A 229 14.85 12.33 -0.07
C THR A 229 15.98 11.91 0.88
N PHE A 230 16.34 12.77 1.84
CA PHE A 230 17.32 12.43 2.87
C PHE A 230 16.82 11.30 3.78
N ASN A 231 15.55 11.33 4.20
CA ASN A 231 14.93 10.25 4.96
C ASN A 231 14.95 8.92 4.19
N ASP A 232 14.65 8.95 2.89
CA ASP A 232 14.74 7.75 2.05
C ASP A 232 16.16 7.21 1.97
N LEU A 233 17.17 8.06 1.75
CA LEU A 233 18.57 7.65 1.70
C LEU A 233 18.99 6.99 3.02
N PHE A 234 18.61 7.60 4.15
CA PHE A 234 18.86 7.02 5.46
C PHE A 234 18.21 5.64 5.60
N ARG A 235 16.94 5.50 5.19
CA ARG A 235 16.24 4.20 5.19
C ARG A 235 16.89 3.17 4.28
N PHE A 236 17.37 3.59 3.11
CA PHE A 236 18.06 2.73 2.14
C PHE A 236 19.36 2.19 2.73
N PHE A 237 20.25 3.06 3.23
CA PHE A 237 21.54 2.64 3.79
C PHE A 237 21.41 1.85 5.09
N THR A 238 20.37 2.10 5.89
CA THR A 238 20.12 1.32 7.12
C THR A 238 19.36 0.01 6.89
N GLY A 239 19.05 -0.34 5.62
CA GLY A 239 18.32 -1.57 5.29
C GLY A 239 16.85 -1.58 5.75
N LYS A 240 16.29 -0.40 6.07
CA LYS A 240 14.90 -0.18 6.48
C LYS A 240 13.98 0.21 5.31
N MET A 241 14.51 0.18 4.09
CA MET A 241 13.74 0.20 2.86
C MET A 241 13.36 -1.24 2.52
N ARG A 242 12.40 -1.77 3.28
CA ARG A 242 11.77 -3.07 3.07
C ARG A 242 10.29 -2.86 2.83
#